data_AF-A0A945ICF9-F1
#
_entry.id   AF-A0A945ICF9-F1
#
_cell.length_a   1.000
_cell.length_b   1.000
_cell.length_c   1.000
_cell.angle_alpha   90.00
_cell.angle_beta   90.00
_cell.angle_gamma   90.00
#
_symmetry.space_group_name_H-M   'P 1'
#
loop_
_entity.id
_entity.type
_entity.pdbx_description
1 polymer ?
#
loop_
_entity_poly.entity_id
_entity_poly.type
_entity_poly.pdbx_seq_one_letter_code
_entity_poly.pdbx_strand_id
1 'polypeptide(L)' 'GYEIVETNFDAQKGEFDIIAKSDSILVFIKVKTRTNQKSGFGVDQISSRKVQHLQATALRYIKKVSNFDVDID' A
#
# COMPACT_ATOMS: atom_id res chain seq x y z
N GLY A 1 8.32 11.32 11.80
CA GLY A 1 7.13 11.93 11.18
C GLY A 1 7.07 11.47 9.75
N TYR A 2 5.88 11.38 9.13
CA TYR A 2 5.75 10.86 7.77
C TYR A 2 5.87 11.96 6.71
N GLU A 3 6.69 11.72 5.69
CA GLU A 3 6.80 12.52 4.49
C GLU A 3 6.10 11.79 3.33
N ILE A 4 5.15 12.43 2.65
CA ILE A 4 4.54 11.84 1.45
C ILE A 4 5.56 11.92 0.31
N VAL A 5 5.93 10.76 -0.25
CA VAL A 5 6.92 10.67 -1.32
C VAL A 5 6.29 10.40 -2.69
N GLU A 6 5.12 9.75 -2.73
CA GLU A 6 4.37 9.55 -3.97
C GLU A 6 2.87 9.35 -3.67
N THR A 7 2.01 9.70 -4.61
CA THR A 7 0.56 9.50 -4.52
C THR A 7 0.03 8.94 -5.83
N ASN A 8 -1.06 8.16 -5.77
CA ASN A 8 -1.69 7.51 -6.93
C ASN A 8 -0.69 6.66 -7.74
N PHE A 9 0.12 5.87 -7.05
CA PHE A 9 1.09 4.99 -7.68
C PHE A 9 0.40 3.74 -8.21
N ASP A 10 0.40 3.57 -9.53
CA ASP A 10 -0.08 2.36 -10.19
C ASP A 10 1.09 1.50 -10.68
N ALA A 11 0.94 0.19 -10.50
CA ALA A 11 1.74 -0.80 -11.19
C ALA A 11 0.81 -1.89 -11.76
N GLN A 12 1.25 -2.58 -12.81
CA GLN A 12 0.47 -3.62 -13.50
C GLN A 12 -0.36 -4.59 -12.64
N LYS A 13 0.07 -4.86 -11.39
CA LYS A 13 -0.62 -5.81 -10.50
C LYS A 13 -1.43 -5.15 -9.38
N GLY A 14 -1.32 -3.85 -9.16
CA GLY A 14 -2.05 -3.13 -8.11
C GLY A 14 -1.56 -1.69 -7.93
N GLU A 15 -2.33 -0.93 -7.16
CA GLU A 15 -2.17 0.51 -6.93
C GLU A 15 -2.10 0.84 -5.43
N PHE A 16 -1.36 1.90 -5.09
CA PHE A 16 -1.35 2.55 -3.79
C PHE A 16 -1.75 4.02 -3.93
N ASP A 17 -2.62 4.48 -3.04
CA ASP A 17 -3.10 5.87 -3.07
C ASP A 17 -2.03 6.82 -2.53
N ILE A 18 -1.30 6.40 -1.50
CA ILE A 18 -0.25 7.19 -0.87
C ILE A 18 0.94 6.28 -0.54
N ILE A 19 2.14 6.77 -0.82
CA ILE A 19 3.41 6.21 -0.37
C ILE A 19 4.09 7.28 0.46
N ALA A 20 4.40 6.94 1.71
CA ALA A 20 5.06 7.83 2.65
C ALA A 20 6.38 7.23 3.13
N LYS A 21 7.25 8.08 3.66
CA LYS A 21 8.52 7.71 4.26
C LYS A 21 8.56 8.19 5.70
N SER A 22 9.01 7.33 6.60
CA SER A 22 9.47 7.73 7.94
C SER A 22 10.85 7.14 8.15
N ASP A 23 11.85 8.00 8.32
CA ASP A 23 13.26 7.61 8.46
C ASP A 23 13.74 6.74 7.29
N SER A 24 14.00 5.43 7.50
CA SER A 24 14.41 4.48 6.46
C SER A 24 13.28 3.56 5.98
N ILE A 25 12.06 3.75 6.46
CA ILE A 25 10.90 2.89 6.20
C ILE A 25 9.97 3.55 5.17
N LEU A 26 9.59 2.78 4.15
CA LEU A 26 8.49 3.13 3.24
C LEU A 26 7.17 2.55 3.74
N VAL A 27 6.12 3.37 3.75
CA VAL A 27 4.76 3.01 4.15
C VAL A 27 3.83 3.14 2.96
N PHE A 28 3.14 2.05 2.62
CA PHE A 28 2.23 1.96 1.48
C PHE A 28 0.78 1.96 1.94
N ILE A 29 -0.01 2.94 1.52
CA ILE A 29 -1.36 3.17 2.04
C ILE A 29 -2.38 3.02 0.91
N LYS A 30 -3.43 2.24 1.18
CA LYS A 30 -4.62 2.16 0.35
C LYS A 30 -5.84 2.68 1.09
N VAL A 31 -6.40 3.78 0.62
CA VAL A 31 -7.58 4.44 1.18
C VAL A 31 -8.82 3.75 0.65
N LYS A 32 -9.62 3.16 1.54
CA LYS A 32 -10.95 2.62 1.19
C LYS A 32 -12.03 3.58 1.66
N THR A 33 -12.83 4.11 0.74
CA THR A 33 -14.02 4.88 1.08
C THR A 33 -15.08 3.94 1.68
N ARG A 34 -15.42 4.14 2.96
CA ARG A 34 -16.47 3.36 3.62
C ARG A 34 -17.84 3.92 3.23
N THR A 35 -18.49 3.32 2.24
CA THR A 35 -19.78 3.80 1.71
C THR A 35 -21.02 3.16 2.34
N ASN A 36 -20.90 2.24 3.31
CA ASN A 36 -22.07 1.71 4.03
C ASN A 36 -21.76 1.29 5.47
N GLN A 37 -22.48 1.85 6.45
CA GLN A 37 -22.43 1.42 7.86
C GLN A 37 -23.07 0.04 8.10
N LYS A 38 -23.78 -0.53 7.12
CA LYS A 38 -24.46 -1.83 7.22
C LYS A 38 -23.56 -3.06 7.01
N SER A 39 -22.35 -2.89 6.49
CA SER A 39 -21.37 -3.98 6.41
C SER A 39 -20.53 -4.01 7.71
N GLY A 40 -21.21 -4.10 8.85
CA GLY A 40 -20.57 -4.37 10.13
C GLY A 40 -20.05 -5.80 10.13
N PHE A 41 -18.76 -5.97 10.42
CA PHE A 41 -18.12 -7.25 10.75
C PHE A 41 -17.95 -8.29 9.64
N GLY A 42 -17.82 -7.85 8.39
CA GLY A 42 -16.93 -8.58 7.49
C GLY A 42 -15.52 -8.11 7.79
N VAL A 43 -14.76 -8.84 8.61
CA VAL A 43 -13.30 -8.72 8.64
C VAL A 43 -12.89 -8.63 7.17
N ASP A 44 -12.30 -7.51 6.79
CA ASP A 44 -12.02 -7.12 5.42
C ASP A 44 -11.05 -8.19 4.86
N GLN A 45 -11.58 -9.33 4.40
CA GLN A 45 -10.78 -10.49 4.04
C GLN A 45 -10.01 -10.11 2.79
N ILE A 46 -8.79 -9.62 2.99
CA ILE A 46 -7.83 -9.42 1.93
C ILE A 46 -7.50 -10.83 1.44
N SER A 47 -8.03 -11.18 0.26
CA SER A 47 -7.73 -12.47 -0.35
C SER A 47 -6.21 -12.59 -0.55
N SER A 48 -5.68 -13.81 -0.49
CA SER A 48 -4.24 -14.05 -0.69
C SER A 48 -3.75 -13.48 -2.03
N ARG A 49 -4.60 -13.48 -3.06
CA ARG A 49 -4.32 -12.85 -4.36
C ARG A 49 -4.13 -11.33 -4.22
N LYS A 50 -4.96 -10.67 -3.42
CA LYS A 50 -4.86 -9.22 -3.18
C LYS A 50 -3.60 -8.88 -2.38
N VAL A 51 -3.22 -9.70 -1.39
CA VAL A 51 -1.93 -9.56 -0.69
C VAL A 51 -0.76 -9.69 -1.66
N GLN A 52 -0.72 -10.75 -2.48
CA GLN A 52 0.35 -10.98 -3.46
C GLN A 52 0.50 -9.82 -4.46
N HIS A 53 -0.62 -9.27 -4.90
CA HIS A 53 -0.66 -8.13 -5.80
C HIS A 53 -0.06 -6.87 -5.14
N LEU A 54 -0.47 -6.55 -3.91
CA LEU A 54 0.05 -5.41 -3.15
C LEU A 54 1.56 -5.55 -2.88
N GLN A 55 2.01 -6.74 -2.48
CA GLN A 55 3.44 -7.03 -2.28
C GLN A 55 4.25 -6.85 -3.58
N ALA A 56 3.75 -7.36 -4.70
CA ALA A 56 4.42 -7.20 -5.99
C ALA A 56 4.49 -5.73 -6.43
N THR A 57 3.43 -4.94 -6.19
CA THR A 57 3.43 -3.50 -6.44
C THR A 57 4.42 -2.77 -5.56
N ALA A 58 4.46 -3.07 -4.25
CA ALA A 58 5.41 -2.48 -3.31
C ALA A 58 6.85 -2.77 -3.76
N LEU A 59 7.20 -4.04 -4.01
CA LEU A 59 8.53 -4.43 -4.47
C LEU A 59 8.95 -3.71 -5.76
N ARG A 60 8.00 -3.48 -6.68
CA ARG A 60 8.27 -2.74 -7.90
C ARG A 60 8.57 -1.26 -7.63
N TYR A 61 7.86 -0.67 -6.67
CA TYR A 61 8.17 0.68 -6.19
C TYR A 61 9.57 0.76 -5.60
N ILE A 62 9.92 -0.15 -4.70
CA ILE A 62 11.22 -0.19 -4.03
C ILE A 62 12.36 -0.32 -5.03
N LYS A 63 12.19 -1.20 -6.03
CA LYS A 63 13.14 -1.36 -7.12
C LYS A 63 13.29 -0.08 -7.97
N LYS A 64 12.23 0.71 -8.11
CA LYS A 64 12.25 2.02 -8.81
C LYS A 64 13.06 3.05 -8.01
N VAL A 65 12.96 3.06 -6.68
CA VAL A 65 13.52 4.15 -5.85
C VAL A 65 14.89 3.90 -5.23
N SER A 66 15.37 2.64 -5.16
CA SER A 66 16.69 2.22 -4.62
C SER A 66 17.00 2.66 -3.16
N ASN A 67 17.52 1.75 -2.32
CA ASN A 67 17.98 1.95 -0.93
C ASN A 67 16.92 2.23 0.16
N PHE A 68 15.82 1.48 0.23
CA PHE A 68 14.90 1.55 1.38
C PHE A 68 14.63 0.19 2.02
N ASP A 69 14.51 0.18 3.35
CA ASP A 69 13.96 -0.94 4.10
C ASP A 69 12.43 -0.88 4.04
N VAL A 70 11.80 -2.05 4.01
CA VAL A 70 10.41 -2.20 3.58
C VAL A 70 9.63 -2.88 4.68
N ASP A 71 8.65 -2.17 5.22
CA ASP A 71 7.69 -2.71 6.16
C ASP A 71 6.31 -2.78 5.47
N ILE A 72 5.66 -3.94 5.54
CA ILE A 72 4.35 -4.18 4.92
C ILE A 72 3.39 -4.60 6.04
N ASP A 73 2.65 -3.63 6.57
CA ASP A 73 1.62 -3.80 7.60
C ASP A 73 0.20 -3.86 6.98
#